data_AF-A0A349TCD1-F1
#
_entry.id   AF-A0A349TCD1-F1
#
_cell.length_a   1.000
_cell.length_b   1.000
_cell.length_c   1.000
_cell.angle_alpha   90.00
_cell.angle_beta   90.00
_cell.angle_gamma   90.00
#
_symmetry.space_group_name_H-M   'P 1'
#
loop_
_entity.id
_entity.type
_entity.pdbx_description
1 polymer ?
#
loop_
_entity_poly.entity_id
_entity_poly.type
_entity_poly.pdbx_seq_one_letter_code
_entity_poly.pdbx_strand_id
1 'polypeptide(L)'
;MTDPAELAKLPFWLTGNFAPVHEERSDYDLRVTGEIPRELNGLYVRNGANPPSGKSLDWFLGCGMLHGVEISDGRPRWYRNRYVQTCLLEHETPDPKIRSQLENSIANTHVVSHAGRILALAELNLPIEISDQLETVGPFRFGGKLNGNMTAHPKICSVTGELIFFGYSMRPPFLKYYRVSPEGDLVQEEVISVKGPTMMHDFCITTSSTIFLDLPVVFDAKERAKGGLGIRHDDDYGARIGVMPRDGCSAQVKWFSLIKAL
;
A
#
# COMPACT_ATOMS: atom_id res chain seq x y z
N MET A 1 -5.41 -3.96 33.00
CA MET A 1 -6.40 -4.97 32.59
C MET A 1 -7.70 -4.24 32.32
N THR A 2 -8.12 -4.19 31.06
CA THR A 2 -9.34 -3.51 30.62
C THR A 2 -10.56 -4.35 31.00
N ASP A 3 -11.62 -3.72 31.50
CA ASP A 3 -12.88 -4.37 31.88
C ASP A 3 -13.49 -5.14 30.68
N PRO A 4 -13.84 -6.43 30.80
CA PRO A 4 -14.53 -7.20 29.74
C PRO A 4 -15.77 -6.50 29.18
N ALA A 5 -16.50 -5.71 29.98
CA ALA A 5 -17.66 -4.95 29.54
C ALA A 5 -17.30 -3.76 28.64
N GLU A 6 -16.10 -3.19 28.78
CA GLU A 6 -15.58 -2.12 27.93
C GLU A 6 -15.02 -2.68 26.61
N LEU A 7 -14.43 -3.88 26.63
CA LEU A 7 -14.00 -4.58 25.40
C LEU A 7 -15.18 -4.93 24.47
N ALA A 8 -16.36 -5.24 25.02
CA ALA A 8 -17.56 -5.55 24.24
C ALA A 8 -18.15 -4.35 23.46
N LYS A 9 -17.72 -3.12 23.77
CA LYS A 9 -18.16 -1.89 23.09
C LYS A 9 -17.24 -1.47 21.94
N LEU A 10 -16.07 -2.09 21.81
CA LEU A 10 -15.13 -1.78 20.74
C LEU A 10 -15.61 -2.38 19.41
N PRO A 11 -15.36 -1.69 18.28
CA PRO A 11 -15.62 -2.27 16.96
C PRO A 11 -14.73 -3.51 16.75
N PHE A 12 -15.16 -4.43 15.88
CA PHE A 12 -14.48 -5.72 15.69
C PHE A 12 -13.00 -5.55 15.33
N TRP A 13 -12.66 -4.49 14.58
CA TRP A 13 -11.30 -4.16 14.13
C TRP A 13 -10.38 -3.63 15.24
N LEU A 14 -10.81 -3.63 16.49
CA LEU A 14 -10.00 -3.28 17.67
C LEU A 14 -10.05 -4.38 18.74
N THR A 15 -10.51 -5.60 18.40
CA THR A 15 -10.71 -6.70 19.36
C THR A 15 -10.08 -8.00 18.89
N GLY A 16 -9.73 -8.88 19.83
CA GLY A 16 -9.17 -10.21 19.52
C GLY A 16 -7.91 -10.13 18.67
N ASN A 17 -7.87 -10.88 17.56
CA ASN A 17 -6.75 -10.88 16.61
C ASN A 17 -6.58 -9.57 15.84
N PHE A 18 -7.54 -8.65 15.97
CA PHE A 18 -7.54 -7.33 15.37
C PHE A 18 -7.23 -6.23 16.39
N ALA A 19 -6.99 -6.61 17.65
CA ALA A 19 -6.59 -5.66 18.68
C ALA A 19 -5.22 -5.04 18.33
N PRO A 20 -5.04 -3.73 18.57
CA PRO A 20 -3.77 -3.07 18.29
C PRO A 20 -2.60 -3.66 19.07
N VAL A 21 -1.45 -3.76 18.42
CA VAL A 21 -0.19 -4.18 19.02
C VAL A 21 0.55 -2.93 19.51
N HIS A 22 0.73 -2.80 20.82
CA HIS A 22 1.34 -1.62 21.42
C HIS A 22 2.87 -1.73 21.59
N GLU A 23 3.40 -2.95 21.61
CA GLU A 23 4.82 -3.22 21.88
C GLU A 23 5.58 -3.48 20.58
N GLU A 24 6.69 -2.78 20.36
CA GLU A 24 7.70 -3.15 19.38
C GLU A 24 8.70 -4.11 20.01
N ARG A 25 8.99 -5.22 19.34
CA ARG A 25 9.80 -6.31 19.88
C ARG A 25 10.91 -6.72 18.93
N SER A 26 11.93 -7.33 19.52
CA SER A 26 12.97 -8.07 18.80
C SER A 26 13.22 -9.37 19.52
N ASP A 27 12.77 -10.47 18.91
CA ASP A 27 12.85 -11.80 19.48
C ASP A 27 13.84 -12.63 18.67
N TYR A 28 14.81 -13.27 19.33
CA TYR A 28 15.86 -14.09 18.69
C TYR A 28 15.73 -15.58 19.02
N ASP A 29 15.09 -15.93 20.14
CA ASP A 29 14.86 -17.31 20.56
C ASP A 29 13.44 -17.75 20.15
N LEU A 30 13.27 -18.02 18.86
CA LEU A 30 11.98 -18.39 18.29
C LEU A 30 11.79 -19.90 18.31
N ARG A 31 10.71 -20.34 18.94
CA ARG A 31 10.34 -21.76 19.01
C ARG A 31 9.87 -22.26 17.64
N VAL A 32 10.47 -23.37 17.20
CA VAL A 32 10.06 -24.10 15.98
C VAL A 32 9.44 -25.44 16.38
N THR A 33 8.31 -25.78 15.75
CA THR A 33 7.72 -27.12 15.79
C THR A 33 7.85 -27.73 14.40
N GLY A 34 8.55 -28.86 14.26
CA GLY A 34 8.91 -29.44 12.96
C GLY A 34 10.30 -28.99 12.50
N GLU A 35 10.49 -28.85 11.18
CA GLU A 35 11.76 -28.46 10.55
C GLU A 35 11.52 -27.33 9.54
N ILE A 36 12.41 -26.33 9.53
CA ILE A 36 12.41 -25.27 8.52
C ILE A 36 13.35 -25.72 7.40
N PRO A 37 12.89 -25.76 6.13
CA PRO A 37 13.74 -26.09 4.99
C PRO A 37 14.98 -25.19 4.93
N ARG A 38 16.15 -25.78 4.70
CA ARG A 38 17.43 -25.05 4.68
C ARG A 38 17.54 -24.10 3.49
N GLU A 39 16.76 -24.37 2.44
CA GLU A 39 16.68 -23.59 1.22
C GLU A 39 15.95 -22.26 1.41
N LEU A 40 15.16 -22.10 2.49
CA LEU A 40 14.56 -20.83 2.83
C LEU A 40 15.63 -19.92 3.45
N ASN A 41 16.04 -18.91 2.69
CA ASN A 41 17.00 -17.91 3.10
C ASN A 41 16.52 -16.52 2.67
N GLY A 42 16.18 -15.69 3.65
CA GLY A 42 15.71 -14.33 3.41
C GLY A 42 14.76 -13.82 4.49
N LEU A 43 14.13 -12.69 4.17
CA LEU A 43 13.24 -11.96 5.06
C LEU A 43 11.80 -12.00 4.52
N TYR A 44 10.89 -12.55 5.31
CA TYR A 44 9.46 -12.39 5.07
C TYR A 44 8.95 -11.20 5.86
N VAL A 45 8.36 -10.20 5.19
CA VAL A 45 7.74 -9.03 5.82
C VAL A 45 6.27 -8.98 5.47
N ARG A 46 5.43 -8.70 6.46
CA ARG A 46 4.03 -8.29 6.26
C ARG A 46 3.82 -6.89 6.84
N ASN A 47 2.84 -6.19 6.29
CA ASN A 47 2.42 -4.87 6.74
C ASN A 47 0.93 -4.89 7.10
N GLY A 48 0.49 -3.94 7.91
CA GLY A 48 -0.92 -3.79 8.27
C GLY A 48 -1.17 -2.51 9.06
N ALA A 49 -2.43 -2.08 9.06
CA ALA A 49 -2.89 -0.98 9.90
C ALA A 49 -2.82 -1.38 11.38
N ASN A 50 -2.16 -0.55 12.17
CA ASN A 50 -2.06 -0.70 13.61
C ASN A 50 -2.18 0.68 14.27
N PRO A 51 -3.32 1.03 14.89
CA PRO A 51 -3.50 2.34 15.49
C PRO A 51 -2.79 2.42 16.86
N PRO A 52 -1.74 3.25 17.03
CA PRO A 52 -0.95 3.30 18.26
C PRO A 52 -1.79 3.70 19.49
N SER A 53 -2.80 4.53 19.26
CA SER A 53 -3.75 5.04 20.27
C SER A 53 -4.73 4.00 20.81
N GLY A 54 -4.81 2.83 20.17
CA GLY A 54 -5.88 1.87 20.43
C GLY A 54 -7.22 2.25 19.79
N LYS A 55 -7.29 3.33 19.00
CA LYS A 55 -8.53 3.85 18.41
C LYS A 55 -8.40 4.01 16.90
N SER A 56 -9.41 3.56 16.16
CA SER A 56 -9.51 3.79 14.72
C SER A 56 -10.96 3.83 14.27
N LEU A 57 -11.25 4.71 13.31
CA LEU A 57 -12.58 4.85 12.71
C LEU A 57 -12.93 3.68 11.78
N ASP A 58 -11.93 3.01 11.22
CA ASP A 58 -12.10 1.91 10.28
C ASP A 58 -10.87 0.98 10.31
N TRP A 59 -11.06 -0.29 9.97
CA TRP A 59 -10.00 -1.30 9.88
C TRP A 59 -8.83 -0.90 8.96
N PHE A 60 -9.07 -0.17 7.88
CA PHE A 60 -8.00 0.26 6.96
C PHE A 60 -7.20 1.46 7.50
N LEU A 61 -7.67 2.10 8.58
CA LEU A 61 -7.04 3.28 9.15
C LEU A 61 -6.15 2.88 10.33
N GLY A 62 -4.97 3.48 10.38
CA GLY A 62 -3.93 3.20 11.35
C GLY A 62 -2.56 3.39 10.71
N CYS A 63 -1.53 3.61 11.52
CA CYS A 63 -0.17 3.66 11.02
C CYS A 63 0.30 2.25 10.65
N GLY A 64 1.20 2.13 9.69
CA GLY A 64 1.76 0.85 9.29
C GLY A 64 2.62 0.28 10.41
N MET A 65 2.35 -0.97 10.79
CA MET A 65 3.27 -1.78 11.58
C MET A 65 3.74 -2.96 10.73
N LEU A 66 5.05 -2.99 10.50
CA LEU A 66 5.72 -4.09 9.84
C LEU A 66 5.94 -5.21 10.84
N HIS A 67 5.80 -6.44 10.37
CA HIS A 67 6.23 -7.65 11.07
C HIS A 67 7.13 -8.43 10.13
N GLY A 68 8.35 -8.74 10.57
CA GLY A 68 9.34 -9.47 9.79
C GLY A 68 9.85 -10.70 10.51
N VAL A 69 10.12 -11.75 9.73
CA VAL A 69 10.84 -12.95 10.16
C VAL A 69 11.97 -13.21 9.18
N GLU A 70 13.21 -13.13 9.66
CA GLU A 70 14.38 -13.54 8.88
C GLU A 70 14.65 -15.02 9.14
N ILE A 71 14.88 -15.77 8.06
CA ILE A 71 15.20 -17.19 8.09
C ILE A 71 16.51 -17.40 7.33
N SER A 72 17.41 -18.20 7.90
CA SER A 72 18.63 -18.63 7.23
C SER A 72 19.11 -19.96 7.81
N ASP A 73 19.63 -20.84 6.96
CA ASP A 73 20.18 -22.15 7.31
C ASP A 73 19.25 -23.03 8.16
N GLY A 74 17.95 -23.04 7.82
CA GLY A 74 16.92 -23.82 8.52
C GLY A 74 16.60 -23.31 9.92
N ARG A 75 16.92 -22.04 10.22
CA ARG A 75 16.65 -21.40 11.52
C ARG A 75 16.00 -20.04 11.35
N PRO A 76 15.02 -19.69 12.19
CA PRO A 76 14.59 -18.30 12.28
C PRO A 76 15.70 -17.52 13.00
N ARG A 77 16.16 -16.43 12.38
CA ARG A 77 17.24 -15.58 12.90
C ARG A 77 16.69 -14.57 13.89
N TRP A 78 15.55 -13.98 13.56
CA TRP A 78 14.82 -13.07 14.43
C TRP A 78 13.38 -12.89 13.94
N TYR A 79 12.53 -12.46 14.86
CA TYR A 79 11.25 -11.81 14.60
C TYR A 79 11.33 -10.37 15.11
N ARG A 80 10.77 -9.44 14.34
CA ARG A 80 10.62 -8.05 14.76
C ARG A 80 9.30 -7.49 14.29
N ASN A 81 8.78 -6.55 15.07
CA ASN A 81 7.79 -5.61 14.59
C ASN A 81 8.24 -4.17 14.83
N ARG A 82 7.97 -3.31 13.85
CA ARG A 82 8.31 -1.89 13.87
C ARG A 82 7.17 -1.09 13.28
N TYR A 83 6.80 0.02 13.91
CA TYR A 83 6.02 1.03 13.24
C TYR A 83 6.85 1.66 12.11
N VAL A 84 6.19 1.96 11.00
CA VAL A 84 6.77 2.84 9.99
C VAL A 84 6.80 4.26 10.55
N GLN A 85 8.00 4.79 10.77
CA GLN A 85 8.23 6.07 11.42
C GLN A 85 7.94 7.20 10.43
N THR A 86 6.70 7.67 10.39
CA THR A 86 6.29 8.86 9.64
C THR A 86 5.73 9.90 10.61
N CYS A 87 5.59 11.15 10.15
CA CYS A 87 5.04 12.21 11.02
C CYS A 87 3.61 11.89 11.51
N LEU A 88 2.91 10.95 10.89
CA LEU A 88 1.54 10.59 11.27
C LEU A 88 1.50 9.67 12.50
N LEU A 89 2.61 9.00 12.83
CA LEU A 89 2.68 8.11 13.98
C LEU A 89 2.53 8.86 15.31
N GLU A 90 3.17 10.02 15.41
CA GLU A 90 3.16 10.87 16.61
C GLU A 90 1.91 11.79 16.68
N HIS A 91 1.07 11.78 15.65
CA HIS A 91 -0.04 12.71 15.48
C HIS A 91 -1.33 11.97 15.12
N GLU A 92 -2.10 11.57 16.14
CA GLU A 92 -3.40 10.90 15.93
C GLU A 92 -4.37 11.72 15.07
N THR A 93 -4.32 13.05 15.19
CA THR A 93 -5.09 14.01 14.38
C THR A 93 -4.15 15.09 13.82
N PRO A 94 -3.36 14.77 12.79
CA PRO A 94 -2.43 15.73 12.21
C PRO A 94 -3.20 16.83 11.48
N ASP A 95 -2.61 18.03 11.39
CA ASP A 95 -3.16 19.11 10.56
C ASP A 95 -3.43 18.57 9.14
N PRO A 96 -4.60 18.83 8.54
CA PRO A 96 -4.92 18.40 7.18
C PRO A 96 -3.85 18.75 6.14
N LYS A 97 -3.16 19.89 6.29
CA LYS A 97 -2.04 20.29 5.42
C LYS A 97 -0.86 19.35 5.58
N ILE A 98 -0.49 18.98 6.81
CA ILE A 98 0.56 17.99 7.09
C ILE A 98 0.16 16.65 6.49
N ARG A 99 -1.07 16.17 6.77
CA ARG A 99 -1.57 14.90 6.24
C ARG A 99 -1.58 14.83 4.72
N SER A 100 -1.75 15.96 4.04
CA SER A 100 -1.81 16.02 2.58
C SER A 100 -0.46 16.00 1.87
N GLN A 101 0.66 16.10 2.61
CA GLN A 101 2.00 16.02 2.03
C GLN A 101 2.32 14.57 1.63
N LEU A 102 2.95 14.40 0.47
CA LEU A 102 3.21 13.08 -0.11
C LEU A 102 4.14 12.23 0.76
N GLU A 103 5.06 12.86 1.47
CA GLU A 103 6.03 12.26 2.40
C GLU A 103 5.35 11.65 3.64
N ASN A 104 4.18 12.18 4.00
CA ASN A 104 3.50 11.86 5.24
C ASN A 104 2.56 10.68 5.02
N SER A 105 3.16 9.52 4.77
CA SER A 105 2.47 8.26 4.49
C SER A 105 1.99 7.58 5.77
N ILE A 106 0.84 6.91 5.72
CA ILE A 106 0.46 5.93 6.74
C ILE A 106 1.16 4.57 6.51
N ALA A 107 1.65 4.32 5.28
CA ALA A 107 2.46 3.16 4.89
C ALA A 107 2.00 1.83 5.48
N ASN A 108 0.70 1.51 5.40
CA ASN A 108 0.08 0.43 6.17
C ASN A 108 -0.52 -0.70 5.33
N THR A 109 -0.47 -0.60 3.99
CA THR A 109 -1.28 -1.46 3.11
C THR A 109 -0.47 -2.65 2.60
N HIS A 110 0.77 -2.43 2.19
CA HIS A 110 1.62 -3.46 1.60
C HIS A 110 3.10 -3.18 1.84
N VAL A 111 3.94 -4.17 1.56
CA VAL A 111 5.39 -4.07 1.54
C VAL A 111 5.91 -4.81 0.31
N VAL A 112 6.82 -4.20 -0.44
CA VAL A 112 7.41 -4.81 -1.64
C VAL A 112 8.92 -4.70 -1.62
N SER A 113 9.63 -5.68 -2.17
CA SER A 113 11.07 -5.57 -2.43
C SER A 113 11.36 -5.47 -3.93
N HIS A 114 12.16 -4.49 -4.31
CA HIS A 114 12.58 -4.25 -5.70
C HIS A 114 13.92 -3.52 -5.72
N ALA A 115 14.81 -3.88 -6.65
CA ALA A 115 16.13 -3.26 -6.80
C ALA A 115 16.95 -3.15 -5.50
N GLY A 116 16.91 -4.18 -4.65
CA GLY A 116 17.63 -4.23 -3.37
C GLY A 116 17.04 -3.36 -2.26
N ARG A 117 15.84 -2.80 -2.46
CA ARG A 117 15.14 -1.97 -1.47
C ARG A 117 13.89 -2.68 -0.96
N ILE A 118 13.43 -2.28 0.22
CA ILE A 118 12.14 -2.68 0.78
C ILE A 118 11.31 -1.41 0.94
N LEU A 119 10.10 -1.41 0.39
CA LEU A 119 9.20 -0.25 0.38
C LEU A 119 7.89 -0.60 1.08
N ALA A 120 7.55 0.12 2.14
CA ALA A 120 6.23 0.11 2.76
C ALA A 120 5.30 1.09 2.04
N LEU A 121 4.10 0.63 1.69
CA LEU A 121 3.24 1.31 0.72
C LEU A 121 1.89 1.70 1.32
N ALA A 122 1.40 2.86 0.89
CA ALA A 122 0.02 3.30 0.99
C ALA A 122 -0.33 4.09 -0.29
N GLU A 123 -1.60 4.08 -0.70
CA GLU A 123 -1.99 4.43 -2.07
C GLU A 123 -1.92 5.92 -2.41
N LEU A 124 -1.96 6.81 -1.41
CA LEU A 124 -2.05 8.27 -1.60
C LEU A 124 -0.77 9.03 -1.28
N ASN A 125 0.33 8.32 -1.02
CA ASN A 125 1.58 8.90 -0.56
C ASN A 125 2.77 8.31 -1.33
N LEU A 126 3.97 8.82 -1.04
CA LEU A 126 5.21 8.17 -1.45
C LEU A 126 5.36 6.80 -0.76
N PRO A 127 6.04 5.85 -1.42
CA PRO A 127 6.55 4.68 -0.72
C PRO A 127 7.54 5.12 0.36
N ILE A 128 7.56 4.42 1.49
CA ILE A 128 8.54 4.63 2.56
C ILE A 128 9.57 3.50 2.49
N GLU A 129 10.85 3.84 2.32
CA GLU A 129 11.95 2.88 2.33
C GLU A 129 12.22 2.37 3.75
N ILE A 130 12.48 1.07 3.83
CA ILE A 130 12.68 0.30 5.06
C ILE A 130 13.98 -0.49 4.93
N SER A 131 14.73 -0.59 6.02
CA SER A 131 15.93 -1.42 6.09
C SER A 131 15.60 -2.91 6.24
N ASP A 132 16.59 -3.79 6.10
CA ASP A 132 16.43 -5.22 6.38
C ASP A 132 16.14 -5.51 7.87
N GLN A 133 16.40 -4.58 8.78
CA GLN A 133 16.04 -4.67 10.20
C GLN A 133 14.65 -4.07 10.52
N LEU A 134 13.88 -3.70 9.49
CA LEU A 134 12.57 -3.03 9.57
C LEU A 134 12.60 -1.58 10.07
N GLU A 135 13.78 -0.95 10.11
CA GLU A 135 13.90 0.44 10.50
C GLU A 135 13.50 1.36 9.34
N THR A 136 12.85 2.48 9.63
CA THR A 136 12.42 3.42 8.60
C THR A 136 13.60 4.25 8.10
N VAL A 137 13.83 4.22 6.78
CA VAL A 137 14.83 5.06 6.10
C VAL A 137 14.21 6.40 5.70
N GLY A 138 12.98 6.38 5.15
CA GLY A 138 12.22 7.58 4.84
C GLY A 138 11.51 7.52 3.47
N PRO A 139 10.85 8.61 3.04
CA PRO A 139 10.14 8.66 1.77
C PRO A 139 11.07 8.44 0.56
N PHE A 140 10.68 7.57 -0.36
CA PHE A 140 11.49 7.20 -1.51
C PHE A 140 10.93 7.78 -2.82
N ARG A 141 11.80 8.39 -3.62
CA ARG A 141 11.43 9.13 -4.84
C ARG A 141 12.08 8.61 -6.13
N PHE A 142 12.66 7.40 -6.14
CA PHE A 142 13.29 6.80 -7.33
C PHE A 142 14.31 7.75 -8.00
N GLY A 143 15.31 8.22 -7.22
CA GLY A 143 16.29 9.20 -7.70
C GLY A 143 15.71 10.61 -7.92
N GLY A 144 14.62 10.95 -7.22
CA GLY A 144 13.95 12.25 -7.34
C GLY A 144 12.97 12.35 -8.52
N LYS A 145 12.79 11.28 -9.30
CA LYS A 145 11.94 11.26 -10.49
C LYS A 145 10.45 11.11 -10.18
N LEU A 146 10.08 10.52 -9.03
CA LEU A 146 8.67 10.34 -8.66
C LEU A 146 8.08 11.64 -8.10
N ASN A 147 7.22 12.28 -8.91
CA ASN A 147 6.45 13.48 -8.57
C ASN A 147 4.96 13.15 -8.38
N GLY A 148 4.69 12.22 -7.47
CA GLY A 148 3.34 11.72 -7.16
C GLY A 148 3.37 10.64 -6.09
N ASN A 149 2.26 9.91 -5.98
CA ASN A 149 2.11 8.75 -5.12
C ASN A 149 2.40 7.44 -5.88
N MET A 150 2.44 6.34 -5.12
CA MET A 150 2.60 4.98 -5.62
C MET A 150 1.48 4.10 -5.04
N THR A 151 0.83 3.30 -5.90
CA THR A 151 -0.14 2.29 -5.45
C THR A 151 0.49 1.33 -4.44
N ALA A 152 -0.33 0.82 -3.53
CA ALA A 152 0.07 -0.27 -2.66
C ALA A 152 0.22 -1.62 -3.39
N HIS A 153 -0.24 -1.74 -4.63
CA HIS A 153 -0.26 -3.00 -5.38
C HIS A 153 0.63 -3.00 -6.63
N PRO A 154 1.91 -2.61 -6.54
CA PRO A 154 2.79 -2.64 -7.70
C PRO A 154 3.00 -4.09 -8.15
N LYS A 155 3.31 -4.28 -9.43
CA LYS A 155 3.57 -5.60 -10.01
C LYS A 155 5.02 -5.67 -10.48
N ILE A 156 5.73 -6.72 -10.09
CA ILE A 156 7.07 -7.01 -10.60
C ILE A 156 6.92 -8.01 -11.74
N CYS A 157 7.46 -7.70 -12.91
CA CYS A 157 7.50 -8.66 -14.01
C CYS A 157 8.56 -9.73 -13.72
N SER A 158 8.15 -10.99 -13.62
CA SER A 158 9.06 -12.11 -13.34
C SER A 158 10.09 -12.39 -14.44
N VAL A 159 9.86 -11.88 -15.65
CA VAL A 159 10.78 -12.07 -16.79
C VAL A 159 11.79 -10.94 -16.89
N THR A 160 11.34 -9.69 -16.76
CA THR A 160 12.22 -8.52 -16.96
C THR A 160 12.79 -8.00 -15.65
N GLY A 161 12.13 -8.21 -14.52
CA GLY A 161 12.47 -7.59 -13.22
C GLY A 161 11.93 -6.15 -13.08
N GLU A 162 11.23 -5.62 -14.09
CA GLU A 162 10.64 -4.29 -14.03
C GLU A 162 9.55 -4.22 -12.94
N LEU A 163 9.50 -3.10 -12.23
CA LEU A 163 8.41 -2.76 -11.32
C LEU A 163 7.45 -1.82 -12.04
N ILE A 164 6.20 -2.24 -12.15
CA ILE A 164 5.12 -1.48 -12.76
C ILE A 164 4.19 -1.01 -11.63
N PHE A 165 3.83 0.26 -11.66
CA PHE A 165 2.88 0.81 -10.69
C PHE A 165 2.13 2.00 -11.29
N PHE A 166 1.16 2.52 -10.55
CA PHE A 166 0.46 3.75 -10.88
C PHE A 166 0.26 4.58 -9.61
N GLY A 167 -0.16 5.82 -9.77
CA GLY A 167 -0.66 6.67 -8.69
C GLY A 167 -1.98 7.30 -9.12
N TYR A 168 -3.03 7.17 -8.29
CA TYR A 168 -4.32 7.83 -8.54
C TYR A 168 -4.50 9.06 -7.63
N SER A 169 -5.36 10.00 -8.00
CA SER A 169 -5.56 11.24 -7.26
C SER A 169 -7.02 11.66 -7.22
N MET A 170 -7.39 12.44 -6.19
CA MET A 170 -8.69 13.12 -6.09
C MET A 170 -8.77 14.37 -6.98
N ARG A 171 -7.65 14.83 -7.56
CA ARG A 171 -7.56 15.98 -8.47
C ARG A 171 -6.82 15.61 -9.75
N PRO A 172 -7.11 16.25 -10.90
CA PRO A 172 -6.35 16.03 -12.13
C PRO A 172 -4.84 16.32 -11.95
N PRO A 173 -3.94 15.53 -12.60
CA PRO A 173 -4.25 14.29 -13.31
C PRO A 173 -4.71 13.18 -12.34
N PHE A 174 -5.81 12.49 -12.68
CA PHE A 174 -6.43 11.50 -11.81
C PHE A 174 -5.69 10.16 -11.76
N LEU A 175 -4.92 9.83 -12.79
CA LEU A 175 -4.17 8.58 -12.88
C LEU A 175 -2.85 8.82 -13.61
N LYS A 176 -1.75 8.40 -12.99
CA LYS A 176 -0.42 8.36 -13.60
C LYS A 176 0.11 6.93 -13.58
N TYR A 177 0.61 6.44 -14.70
CA TYR A 177 1.28 5.17 -14.85
C TYR A 177 2.80 5.35 -14.75
N TYR A 178 3.48 4.38 -14.16
CA TYR A 178 4.93 4.37 -14.03
C TYR A 178 5.53 3.00 -14.33
N ARG A 179 6.74 3.01 -14.89
CA ARG A 179 7.59 1.83 -15.07
C ARG A 179 8.98 2.12 -14.54
N VAL A 180 9.51 1.17 -13.78
CA VAL A 180 10.84 1.21 -13.17
C VAL A 180 11.65 0.03 -13.68
N SER A 181 12.90 0.28 -14.07
CA SER A 181 13.83 -0.77 -14.50
C SER A 181 14.15 -1.74 -13.35
N PRO A 182 14.73 -2.92 -13.64
CA PRO A 182 15.16 -3.87 -12.61
C PRO A 182 16.18 -3.29 -11.62
N GLU A 183 16.95 -2.29 -12.04
CA GLU A 183 17.96 -1.58 -11.27
C GLU A 183 17.39 -0.47 -10.39
N GLY A 184 16.08 -0.18 -10.50
CA GLY A 184 15.40 0.81 -9.68
C GLY A 184 15.26 2.20 -10.31
N ASP A 185 15.56 2.36 -11.59
CA ASP A 185 15.40 3.62 -12.30
C ASP A 185 13.96 3.82 -12.79
N LEU A 186 13.31 4.92 -12.42
CA LEU A 186 12.04 5.30 -13.05
C LEU A 186 12.31 5.70 -14.50
N VAL A 187 11.82 4.88 -15.43
CA VAL A 187 12.08 4.99 -16.88
C VAL A 187 10.89 5.50 -17.68
N GLN A 188 9.70 5.52 -17.08
CA GLN A 188 8.47 5.98 -17.75
C GLN A 188 7.49 6.58 -16.73
N GLU A 189 6.87 7.71 -17.11
CA GLU A 189 5.71 8.31 -16.45
C GLU A 189 4.70 8.69 -17.55
N GLU A 190 3.44 8.27 -17.41
CA GLU A 190 2.37 8.58 -18.37
C GLU A 190 1.09 9.00 -17.65
N VAL A 191 0.47 10.10 -18.07
CA VAL A 191 -0.86 10.51 -17.57
C VAL A 191 -1.94 9.74 -18.31
N ILE A 192 -2.65 8.87 -17.62
CA ILE A 192 -3.70 8.03 -18.21
C ILE A 192 -5.06 8.71 -18.09
N SER A 193 -5.76 8.88 -19.21
CA SER A 193 -7.05 9.56 -19.24
C SER A 193 -8.17 8.69 -18.68
N VAL A 194 -8.65 9.02 -17.48
CA VAL A 194 -9.83 8.41 -16.83
C VAL A 194 -10.96 9.42 -16.67
N LYS A 195 -12.19 8.95 -16.40
CA LYS A 195 -13.38 9.82 -16.34
C LYS A 195 -13.39 10.75 -15.12
N GLY A 196 -12.73 10.36 -14.04
CA GLY A 196 -12.78 11.09 -12.79
C GLY A 196 -12.00 10.40 -11.66
N PRO A 197 -12.13 10.92 -10.42
CA PRO A 197 -11.39 10.42 -9.27
C PRO A 197 -12.04 9.15 -8.70
N THR A 198 -11.53 7.99 -9.10
CA THR A 198 -11.89 6.68 -8.55
C THR A 198 -10.80 6.14 -7.63
N MET A 199 -11.21 5.32 -6.65
CA MET A 199 -10.26 4.49 -5.91
C MET A 199 -9.86 3.31 -6.81
N MET A 200 -8.87 3.54 -7.66
CA MET A 200 -8.23 2.45 -8.39
C MET A 200 -7.25 1.76 -7.43
N HIS A 201 -7.72 0.71 -6.75
CA HIS A 201 -6.91 0.03 -5.73
C HIS A 201 -5.80 -0.84 -6.33
N ASP A 202 -6.19 -1.64 -7.34
CA ASP A 202 -5.31 -2.60 -7.99
C ASP A 202 -5.44 -2.55 -9.51
N PHE A 203 -4.52 -3.23 -10.18
CA PHE A 203 -4.40 -3.32 -11.63
C PHE A 203 -3.71 -4.65 -12.01
N CYS A 204 -3.65 -4.98 -13.29
CA CYS A 204 -2.97 -6.19 -13.74
C CYS A 204 -1.89 -5.89 -14.78
N ILE A 205 -0.90 -6.77 -14.88
CA ILE A 205 0.07 -6.77 -15.98
C ILE A 205 0.05 -8.12 -16.68
N THR A 206 0.26 -8.10 -17.99
CA THR A 206 0.62 -9.27 -18.81
C THR A 206 2.05 -9.10 -19.29
N THR A 207 2.59 -10.05 -20.06
CA THR A 207 3.92 -9.92 -20.68
C THR A 207 4.10 -8.63 -21.49
N SER A 208 3.02 -8.10 -22.09
CA SER A 208 3.08 -6.96 -23.01
C SER A 208 2.17 -5.79 -22.65
N SER A 209 1.34 -5.92 -21.61
CA SER A 209 0.28 -4.93 -21.36
C SER A 209 0.10 -4.60 -19.89
N THR A 210 -0.37 -3.39 -19.64
CA THR A 210 -0.88 -2.89 -18.36
C THR A 210 -2.39 -2.77 -18.47
N ILE A 211 -3.11 -3.29 -17.48
CA ILE A 211 -4.56 -3.37 -17.43
C ILE A 211 -5.08 -2.54 -16.25
N PHE A 212 -5.77 -1.44 -16.54
CA PHE A 212 -6.35 -0.53 -15.57
C PHE A 212 -7.82 -0.89 -15.28
N LEU A 213 -8.20 -0.84 -14.00
CA LEU A 213 -9.55 -1.14 -13.54
C LEU A 213 -10.27 0.17 -13.16
N ASP A 214 -10.91 0.81 -14.14
CA ASP A 214 -11.65 2.07 -13.93
C ASP A 214 -13.10 1.74 -13.50
N LEU A 215 -13.26 1.56 -12.20
CA LEU A 215 -14.44 0.97 -11.55
C LEU A 215 -15.27 2.01 -10.76
N PRO A 216 -16.55 1.74 -10.49
CA PRO A 216 -17.52 2.71 -9.92
C PRO A 216 -17.35 2.96 -8.41
N VAL A 217 -16.14 2.96 -7.87
CA VAL A 217 -15.86 3.40 -6.49
C VAL A 217 -15.19 4.77 -6.56
N VAL A 218 -15.97 5.82 -6.28
CA VAL A 218 -15.57 7.22 -6.45
C VAL A 218 -15.27 7.90 -5.12
N PHE A 219 -14.38 8.90 -5.14
CA PHE A 219 -14.17 9.77 -3.99
C PHE A 219 -15.36 10.73 -3.80
N ASP A 220 -15.88 10.79 -2.57
CA ASP A 220 -17.06 11.59 -2.23
C ASP A 220 -16.81 12.43 -0.96
N ALA A 221 -16.90 13.75 -1.11
CA ALA A 221 -16.63 14.70 -0.02
C ALA A 221 -17.69 14.62 1.10
N LYS A 222 -18.94 14.27 0.79
CA LYS A 222 -20.00 14.12 1.80
C LYS A 222 -19.75 12.86 2.63
N GLU A 223 -19.35 11.76 2.00
CA GLU A 223 -18.96 10.56 2.74
C GLU A 223 -17.71 10.80 3.59
N ARG A 224 -16.76 11.59 3.09
CA ARG A 224 -15.57 11.94 3.88
C ARG A 224 -15.93 12.74 5.13
N ALA A 225 -16.89 13.66 5.03
CA ALA A 225 -17.37 14.47 6.15
C ALA A 225 -18.07 13.64 7.25
N LYS A 226 -18.57 12.44 6.93
CA LYS A 226 -19.16 11.51 7.92
C LYS A 226 -18.11 10.70 8.71
N GLY A 227 -16.82 10.87 8.44
CA GLY A 227 -15.74 10.20 9.17
C GLY A 227 -15.28 8.85 8.60
N GLY A 228 -15.83 8.40 7.47
CA GLY A 228 -15.39 7.18 6.78
C GLY A 228 -14.21 7.40 5.82
N LEU A 229 -13.96 6.39 4.98
CA LEU A 229 -12.92 6.40 3.94
C LEU A 229 -13.12 7.47 2.85
N GLY A 230 -14.32 8.08 2.78
CA GLY A 230 -14.63 9.11 1.80
C GLY A 230 -14.82 8.57 0.38
N ILE A 231 -15.34 7.35 0.29
CA ILE A 231 -15.62 6.64 -0.96
C ILE A 231 -17.07 6.20 -0.97
N ARG A 232 -17.65 6.09 -2.16
CA ARG A 232 -18.94 5.43 -2.37
C ARG A 232 -18.96 4.68 -3.68
N HIS A 233 -19.89 3.72 -3.78
CA HIS A 233 -20.27 3.19 -5.08
C HIS A 233 -21.09 4.24 -5.87
N ASP A 234 -20.80 4.37 -7.16
CA ASP A 234 -21.53 5.25 -8.08
C ASP A 234 -22.02 4.49 -9.32
N ASP A 235 -23.30 4.14 -9.30
CA ASP A 235 -23.96 3.39 -10.36
C ASP A 235 -23.93 4.08 -11.73
N ASP A 236 -23.76 5.40 -11.77
CA ASP A 236 -23.77 6.22 -12.98
C ASP A 236 -22.35 6.45 -13.56
N TYR A 237 -21.29 6.19 -12.79
CA TYR A 237 -19.90 6.33 -13.27
C TYR A 237 -19.58 5.30 -14.38
N GLY A 238 -20.20 4.11 -14.27
CA GLY A 238 -19.97 2.95 -15.13
C GLY A 238 -18.65 2.24 -14.83
N ALA A 239 -18.49 1.01 -15.31
CA ALA A 239 -17.27 0.23 -15.12
C ALA A 239 -16.59 -0.04 -16.47
N ARG A 240 -15.27 0.09 -16.55
CA ARG A 240 -14.50 -0.23 -17.76
C ARG A 240 -13.10 -0.71 -17.45
N ILE A 241 -12.54 -1.49 -18.36
CA ILE A 241 -11.17 -2.00 -18.31
C ILE A 241 -10.35 -1.28 -19.38
N GLY A 242 -9.21 -0.72 -19.02
CA GLY A 242 -8.27 -0.10 -19.95
C GLY A 242 -7.08 -1.02 -20.21
N VAL A 243 -6.76 -1.31 -21.47
CA VAL A 243 -5.59 -2.14 -21.83
C VAL A 243 -4.60 -1.27 -22.61
N MET A 244 -3.39 -1.13 -22.08
CA MET A 244 -2.31 -0.34 -22.66
C MET A 244 -1.10 -1.24 -22.97
N PRO A 245 -0.41 -1.09 -24.12
CA PRO A 245 0.94 -1.64 -24.27
C PRO A 245 1.84 -1.16 -23.12
N ARG A 246 2.66 -2.04 -22.54
CA ARG A 246 3.43 -1.75 -21.31
C ARG A 246 4.37 -0.55 -21.47
N ASP A 247 4.98 -0.41 -22.63
CA ASP A 247 5.86 0.69 -23.04
C ASP A 247 5.13 1.78 -23.84
N GLY A 248 3.80 1.68 -23.95
CA GLY A 248 2.96 2.63 -24.67
C GLY A 248 2.57 3.84 -23.83
N CYS A 249 1.72 4.68 -24.41
CA CYS A 249 1.20 5.90 -23.79
C CYS A 249 -0.33 5.92 -23.70
N SER A 250 -0.87 6.96 -23.07
CA SER A 250 -2.31 7.15 -22.86
C SER A 250 -3.15 7.04 -24.14
N ALA A 251 -2.64 7.53 -25.27
CA ALA A 251 -3.35 7.48 -26.56
C ALA A 251 -3.52 6.04 -27.10
N GLN A 252 -2.75 5.08 -26.60
CA GLN A 252 -2.80 3.67 -27.02
C GLN A 252 -3.67 2.81 -26.09
N VAL A 253 -4.26 3.40 -25.05
CA VAL A 253 -5.16 2.68 -24.14
C VAL A 253 -6.46 2.34 -24.88
N LYS A 254 -6.78 1.05 -24.94
CA LYS A 254 -8.08 0.56 -25.42
C LYS A 254 -9.01 0.35 -24.24
N TRP A 255 -10.12 1.08 -24.21
CA TRP A 255 -11.13 0.98 -23.15
C TRP A 255 -12.27 0.05 -23.54
N PHE A 256 -12.61 -0.86 -22.64
CA PHE A 256 -13.70 -1.83 -22.79
C PHE A 256 -14.73 -1.61 -21.69
N SER A 257 -15.94 -1.23 -22.05
CA SER A 257 -17.04 -1.07 -21.08
C SER A 257 -17.50 -2.42 -20.55
N LEU A 258 -17.65 -2.54 -19.24
CA LEU A 258 -18.32 -3.66 -18.59
C LEU A 258 -19.81 -3.33 -18.57
N ILE A 259 -20.59 -4.02 -19.40
CA ILE A 259 -22.04 -3.81 -19.49
C ILE A 259 -22.67 -4.27 -18.17
N LYS A 260 -23.54 -3.45 -17.57
CA LYS A 260 -24.49 -3.94 -16.56
C LYS A 260 -25.41 -4.91 -17.28
N ALA A 261 -25.27 -6.22 -17.04
CA ALA A 261 -26.35 -7.15 -17.39
C ALA A 261 -27.59 -6.67 -16.62
N LEU A 262 -28.63 -6.29 -17.38
CA LEU A 262 -29.92 -5.84 -16.88
C LEU A 262 -30.62 -6.96 -16.09
#